data_AF-A0A2Z7C3H3-F1
#
_entry.id   AF-A0A2Z7C3H3-F1
#
_cell.length_a   1.000
_cell.length_b   1.000
_cell.length_c   1.000
_cell.angle_alpha   90.00
_cell.angle_beta   90.00
_cell.angle_gamma   90.00
#
_symmetry.space_group_name_H-M   'P 1'
#
loop_
_entity.id
_entity.type
_entity.pdbx_description
1 polymer ?
#
loop_
_entity_poly.entity_id
_entity_poly.type
_entity_poly.pdbx_seq_one_letter_code
_entity_poly.pdbx_strand_id
1 'polypeptide(L)'
;MKVSPFPPSISTPFSCVKSQFGKLHRLKRLAIRSCKVSIIPPPPTDFDFRNEILSVSTAAIAETHPELLDLAHNGTLVMINKSEYGPVPSWRSGFVEPDSIWLIGTTHTSQESASDVERVIRAVRPENVVVELCRSRQVLLFSLEFMRIFVEIFASFL
;
A
#
# COMPACT_ATOMS: atom_id res chain seq x y z
N MET A 1 -20.00 -27.53 -34.77
CA MET A 1 -20.50 -26.38 -33.98
C MET A 1 -21.19 -26.89 -32.72
N LYS A 2 -20.61 -26.65 -31.54
CA LYS A 2 -21.37 -26.55 -30.29
C LYS A 2 -20.52 -25.80 -29.27
N VAL A 3 -20.97 -24.59 -29.00
CA VAL A 3 -20.44 -23.61 -28.06
C VAL A 3 -20.84 -24.05 -26.66
N SER A 4 -19.86 -24.15 -25.75
CA SER A 4 -20.07 -24.35 -24.33
C SER A 4 -20.41 -23.02 -23.65
N PRO A 5 -21.47 -22.93 -22.83
CA PRO A 5 -21.80 -21.72 -22.08
C PRO A 5 -21.02 -21.61 -20.76
N PHE A 6 -20.60 -20.39 -20.44
CA PHE A 6 -20.13 -19.98 -19.10
C PHE A 6 -21.25 -20.10 -18.06
N PRO A 7 -20.95 -20.48 -16.81
CA PRO A 7 -21.81 -20.18 -15.66
C PRO A 7 -21.40 -18.89 -14.93
N PRO A 8 -22.33 -18.25 -14.18
CA PRO A 8 -22.26 -16.86 -13.80
C PRO A 8 -21.75 -16.59 -12.36
N SER A 9 -21.47 -15.31 -12.12
CA SER A 9 -21.23 -14.60 -10.86
C SER A 9 -22.13 -15.01 -9.70
N ILE A 10 -21.55 -15.21 -8.50
CA ILE A 10 -22.30 -15.29 -7.24
C ILE A 10 -21.81 -14.20 -6.29
N SER A 11 -22.69 -13.23 -6.11
CA SER A 11 -22.73 -12.21 -5.07
C SER A 11 -22.72 -12.81 -3.67
N THR A 12 -22.00 -12.16 -2.75
CA THR A 12 -22.23 -12.26 -1.30
C THR A 12 -23.70 -11.94 -0.96
N PRO A 13 -24.23 -12.49 0.14
CA PRO A 13 -24.39 -11.58 1.27
C PRO A 13 -24.08 -12.21 2.63
N PHE A 14 -23.64 -11.34 3.54
CA PHE A 14 -23.70 -11.53 4.98
C PHE A 14 -25.01 -12.20 5.39
N SER A 15 -24.92 -13.36 6.03
CA SER A 15 -26.00 -13.88 6.87
C SER A 15 -25.40 -14.33 8.20
N CYS A 16 -25.76 -13.58 9.23
CA CYS A 16 -25.66 -13.94 10.64
C CYS A 16 -26.39 -15.29 10.82
N VAL A 17 -25.62 -16.37 11.03
CA VAL A 17 -26.20 -17.69 11.27
C VAL A 17 -26.74 -17.73 12.69
N LYS A 18 -28.07 -17.71 12.78
CA LYS A 18 -28.85 -17.98 13.99
C LYS A 18 -28.45 -19.34 14.57
N SER A 19 -28.19 -19.32 15.87
CA SER A 19 -28.08 -20.47 16.77
C SER A 19 -29.17 -21.51 16.51
N GLN A 20 -28.77 -22.75 16.21
CA GLN A 20 -29.59 -23.94 16.40
C GLN A 20 -28.82 -24.92 17.30
N PHE A 21 -29.31 -25.05 18.52
CA PHE A 21 -28.90 -26.06 19.48
C PHE A 21 -29.28 -27.44 18.95
N GLY A 22 -28.28 -28.33 18.76
CA GLY A 22 -28.52 -29.70 18.34
C GLY A 22 -27.34 -30.62 18.62
N LYS A 23 -27.51 -31.47 19.63
CA LYS A 23 -26.77 -32.70 19.95
C LYS A 23 -25.28 -32.61 20.32
N LEU A 24 -25.08 -32.67 21.64
CA LEU A 24 -23.85 -32.85 22.40
C LEU A 24 -23.09 -34.13 22.01
N HIS A 25 -22.06 -34.02 21.17
CA HIS A 25 -20.93 -34.95 21.18
C HIS A 25 -19.81 -34.35 22.04
N ARG A 26 -19.39 -35.11 23.05
CA ARG A 26 -18.38 -34.76 24.06
C ARG A 26 -17.01 -34.55 23.40
N LEU A 27 -16.79 -33.37 22.83
CA LEU A 27 -15.47 -32.88 22.44
C LEU A 27 -14.72 -32.51 23.71
N LYS A 28 -13.61 -33.21 23.97
CA LYS A 28 -12.66 -32.88 25.02
C LYS A 28 -12.29 -31.40 24.83
N ARG A 29 -12.58 -30.56 25.82
CA ARG A 29 -12.13 -29.16 25.90
C ARG A 29 -10.60 -29.16 25.82
N LEU A 30 -10.06 -29.05 24.61
CA LEU A 30 -8.70 -28.57 24.41
C LEU A 30 -8.73 -27.15 24.95
N ALA A 31 -8.08 -26.94 26.08
CA ALA A 31 -7.97 -25.64 26.71
C ALA A 31 -7.52 -24.65 25.63
N ILE A 32 -8.38 -23.68 25.33
CA ILE A 32 -8.02 -22.54 24.49
C ILE A 32 -6.88 -21.87 25.25
N ARG A 33 -5.64 -22.14 24.83
CA ARG A 33 -4.48 -21.38 25.30
C ARG A 33 -4.82 -19.92 25.02
N SER A 34 -4.90 -19.12 26.09
CA SER A 34 -4.98 -17.68 25.95
C SER A 34 -3.76 -17.24 25.16
N CYS A 35 -3.95 -16.95 23.86
CA CYS A 35 -2.96 -16.22 23.09
C CYS A 35 -2.89 -14.85 23.74
N LYS A 36 -1.80 -14.59 24.49
CA LYS A 36 -1.45 -13.24 24.90
C LYS A 36 -1.25 -12.44 23.61
N VAL A 37 -2.28 -11.72 23.19
CA VAL A 37 -2.16 -10.69 22.18
C VAL A 37 -1.31 -9.61 22.82
N SER A 38 -0.07 -9.46 22.33
CA SER A 38 0.73 -8.29 22.60
C SER A 38 0.05 -7.11 21.91
N ILE A 39 -0.75 -6.36 22.67
CA ILE A 39 -1.20 -5.04 22.25
C ILE A 39 0.03 -4.16 22.33
N ILE A 40 0.62 -3.85 21.17
CA ILE A 40 1.63 -2.80 21.08
C ILE A 40 0.94 -1.53 21.62
N PRO A 41 1.51 -0.85 22.64
CA PRO A 41 0.89 0.35 23.18
C PRO A 41 0.70 1.36 22.04
N PRO A 42 -0.40 2.12 22.05
CA PRO A 42 -0.58 3.15 21.05
C PRO A 42 0.61 4.12 21.10
N PRO A 43 0.97 4.75 19.97
CA PRO A 43 2.01 5.77 19.96
C PRO A 43 1.67 6.90 20.96
N PRO A 44 2.70 7.58 21.51
CA PRO A 44 2.51 8.75 22.37
C PRO A 44 1.56 9.77 21.75
N THR A 45 0.87 10.55 22.60
CA THR A 45 -0.16 11.50 22.14
C THR A 45 0.42 12.66 21.32
N ASP A 46 1.72 12.93 21.49
CA ASP A 46 2.53 13.94 20.82
C ASP A 46 3.35 13.38 19.65
N PHE A 47 3.21 12.10 19.32
CA PHE A 47 3.96 11.46 18.25
C PHE A 47 3.48 11.93 16.87
N ASP A 48 4.36 12.61 16.13
CA ASP A 48 4.14 12.99 14.74
C ASP A 48 5.12 12.25 13.82
N PHE A 49 4.66 11.12 13.30
CA PHE A 49 5.40 10.29 12.35
C PHE A 49 5.87 11.08 11.11
N ARG A 50 5.06 12.05 10.67
CA ARG A 50 5.36 12.83 9.48
C ARG A 50 6.59 13.69 9.73
N ASN A 51 6.64 14.42 10.84
CA ASN A 51 7.78 15.28 11.16
C ASN A 51 9.06 14.49 11.43
N GLU A 52 8.96 13.34 12.09
CA GLU A 52 10.12 12.49 12.39
C GLU A 52 10.80 12.00 11.11
N ILE A 53 10.03 11.54 10.13
CA ILE A 53 10.57 10.99 8.88
C ILE A 53 10.97 12.09 7.91
N LEU A 54 10.24 13.21 7.85
CA LEU A 54 10.51 14.25 6.86
C LEU A 54 11.94 14.78 6.98
N SER A 55 12.46 15.04 8.18
CA SER A 55 13.82 15.56 8.33
C SER A 55 14.88 14.60 7.77
N VAL A 56 14.76 13.31 8.09
CA VAL A 56 15.71 12.28 7.63
C VAL A 56 15.58 12.06 6.12
N SER A 57 14.34 11.94 5.64
CA SER A 57 14.00 11.81 4.23
C SER A 57 14.54 12.98 3.40
N THR A 58 14.28 14.22 3.82
CA THR A 58 14.73 15.42 3.09
C THR A 58 16.25 15.48 3.01
N ALA A 59 16.96 15.15 4.09
CA ALA A 59 18.43 15.10 4.08
C ALA A 59 18.96 14.05 3.10
N ALA A 60 18.38 12.85 3.12
CA ALA A 60 18.81 11.76 2.25
C ALA A 60 18.46 12.00 0.77
N ILE A 61 17.32 12.66 0.49
CA ILE A 61 16.96 13.10 -0.87
C ILE A 61 17.91 14.22 -1.33
N ALA A 62 18.26 15.18 -0.48
CA ALA A 62 19.21 16.23 -0.82
C ALA A 62 20.60 15.68 -1.22
N GLU A 63 21.01 14.56 -0.62
CA GLU A 63 22.27 13.89 -0.92
C GLU A 63 22.22 13.08 -2.23
N THR A 64 21.12 12.36 -2.47
CA THR A 64 21.02 11.38 -3.59
C THR A 64 20.36 11.95 -4.84
N HIS A 65 19.32 12.77 -4.68
CA HIS A 65 18.46 13.30 -5.74
C HIS A 65 18.07 14.76 -5.46
N PRO A 66 19.04 15.70 -5.48
CA PRO A 66 18.79 17.11 -5.17
C PRO A 66 17.77 17.76 -6.12
N GLU A 67 17.59 17.24 -7.33
CA GLU A 67 16.56 17.67 -8.29
C GLU A 67 15.12 17.40 -7.86
N LEU A 68 14.92 16.62 -6.79
CA LEU A 68 13.61 16.33 -6.18
C LEU A 68 13.42 17.01 -4.82
N LEU A 69 14.37 17.83 -4.39
CA LEU A 69 14.40 18.41 -3.05
C LEU A 69 13.21 19.34 -2.78
N ASP A 70 12.69 20.02 -3.80
CA ASP A 70 11.46 20.81 -3.74
C ASP A 70 10.26 19.97 -3.30
N LEU A 71 10.16 18.73 -3.81
CA LEU A 71 9.09 17.79 -3.45
C LEU A 71 9.28 17.21 -2.04
N ALA A 72 10.53 17.14 -1.55
CA ALA A 72 10.78 16.73 -0.17
C ALA A 72 10.38 17.87 0.80
N HIS A 73 10.73 19.12 0.47
CA HIS A 73 10.44 20.28 1.31
C HIS A 73 8.95 20.60 1.44
N ASN A 74 8.18 20.43 0.37
CA ASN A 74 6.73 20.61 0.41
C ASN A 74 6.00 19.41 1.07
N GLY A 75 6.72 18.32 1.36
CA GLY A 75 6.20 17.10 1.99
C GLY A 75 5.36 16.22 1.06
N THR A 76 5.51 16.40 -0.26
CA THR A 76 4.90 15.56 -1.31
C THR A 76 5.70 14.27 -1.50
N LEU A 77 7.02 14.32 -1.35
CA LEU A 77 7.92 13.19 -1.53
C LEU A 77 8.57 12.78 -0.21
N VAL A 78 8.51 11.49 0.10
CA VAL A 78 9.17 10.89 1.26
C VAL A 78 9.94 9.66 0.82
N MET A 79 11.20 9.55 1.24
CA MET A 79 12.04 8.37 1.08
C MET A 79 12.17 7.66 2.43
N ILE A 80 11.86 6.38 2.45
CA ILE A 80 11.97 5.51 3.63
C ILE A 80 13.09 4.51 3.36
N ASN A 81 14.13 4.50 4.19
CA ASN A 81 15.20 3.51 4.10
C ASN A 81 14.90 2.33 5.02
N LYS A 82 14.91 1.12 4.47
CA LYS A 82 14.52 -0.06 5.21
C LYS A 82 15.59 -0.54 6.19
N SER A 83 16.86 -0.17 5.99
CA SER A 83 17.94 -0.53 6.91
C SER A 83 17.66 -0.09 8.37
N GLU A 84 16.75 0.87 8.56
CA GLU A 84 16.30 1.39 9.85
C GLU A 84 15.28 0.50 10.59
N TYR A 85 14.59 -0.43 9.89
CA TYR A 85 13.45 -1.19 10.46
C TYR A 85 13.76 -2.66 10.79
N GLY A 86 15.03 -3.06 10.76
CA GLY A 86 15.49 -4.38 11.23
C GLY A 86 15.31 -5.54 10.22
N PRO A 87 15.83 -6.74 10.56
CA PRO A 87 15.91 -7.85 9.61
C PRO A 87 14.54 -8.47 9.30
N VAL A 88 14.38 -8.92 8.04
CA VAL A 88 13.17 -9.64 7.60
C VAL A 88 13.02 -10.94 8.39
N PRO A 89 11.84 -11.23 8.99
CA PRO A 89 11.61 -12.48 9.70
C PRO A 89 11.79 -13.70 8.79
N SER A 90 12.37 -14.78 9.33
CA SER A 90 12.72 -15.99 8.58
C SER A 90 11.54 -16.69 7.88
N TRP A 91 10.31 -16.54 8.38
CA TRP A 91 9.11 -17.10 7.74
C TRP A 91 8.66 -16.33 6.49
N ARG A 92 9.29 -15.19 6.18
CA ARG A 92 8.99 -14.34 5.02
C ARG A 92 10.16 -14.28 4.03
N SER A 93 11.04 -15.30 4.03
CA SER A 93 12.27 -15.34 3.23
C SER A 93 12.07 -15.38 1.70
N GLY A 94 10.86 -15.69 1.22
CA GLY A 94 10.53 -15.68 -0.21
C GLY A 94 10.24 -14.29 -0.79
N PHE A 95 10.18 -13.26 0.07
CA PHE A 95 9.92 -11.88 -0.35
C PHE A 95 11.07 -10.99 0.09
N VAL A 96 11.74 -10.38 -0.88
CA VAL A 96 12.77 -9.37 -0.65
C VAL A 96 12.10 -8.01 -0.76
N GLU A 97 11.99 -7.31 0.36
CA GLU A 97 11.55 -5.91 0.36
C GLU A 97 12.68 -5.03 -0.16
N PRO A 98 12.37 -3.91 -0.84
CA PRO A 98 13.38 -3.01 -1.38
C PRO A 98 14.14 -2.30 -0.26
N ASP A 99 15.38 -1.89 -0.57
CA ASP A 99 16.24 -1.14 0.36
C ASP A 99 15.68 0.25 0.66
N SER A 100 15.02 0.87 -0.33
CA SER A 100 14.37 2.17 -0.20
C SER A 100 12.97 2.16 -0.80
N ILE A 101 12.02 2.80 -0.13
CA ILE A 101 10.66 3.02 -0.63
C ILE A 101 10.46 4.53 -0.82
N TRP A 102 9.97 4.91 -1.99
CA TRP A 102 9.66 6.30 -2.34
C TRP A 102 8.15 6.50 -2.36
N LEU A 103 7.61 7.27 -1.42
CA LEU A 103 6.20 7.64 -1.36
C LEU A 103 5.98 9.03 -1.95
N ILE A 104 5.07 9.11 -2.92
CA ILE A 104 4.65 10.36 -3.56
C ILE A 104 3.18 10.61 -3.23
N GLY A 105 2.90 11.70 -2.52
CA GLY A 105 1.55 12.13 -2.19
C GLY A 105 0.93 12.96 -3.31
N THR A 106 0.06 12.37 -4.12
CA THR A 106 -0.60 13.08 -5.22
C THR A 106 -1.95 13.68 -4.84
N THR A 107 -2.28 14.86 -5.36
CA THR A 107 -3.62 15.45 -5.26
C THR A 107 -4.41 15.18 -6.54
N HIS A 108 -5.17 14.07 -6.56
CA HIS A 108 -6.05 13.70 -7.68
C HIS A 108 -5.33 13.57 -9.04
N THR A 109 -6.10 13.63 -10.14
CA THR A 109 -5.61 13.59 -11.54
C THR A 109 -5.16 14.99 -12.00
N SER A 110 -4.49 15.75 -11.13
CA SER A 110 -3.95 17.05 -11.53
C SER A 110 -2.75 16.86 -12.45
N GLN A 111 -2.57 17.78 -13.40
CA GLN A 111 -1.42 17.77 -14.29
C GLN A 111 -0.11 17.91 -13.50
N GLU A 112 -0.13 18.69 -12.42
CA GLU A 112 1.00 18.85 -11.50
C GLU A 112 1.39 17.51 -10.85
N SER A 113 0.43 16.78 -10.29
CA SER A 113 0.69 15.45 -9.71
C SER A 113 1.28 14.47 -10.74
N ALA A 114 0.80 14.53 -11.99
CA ALA A 114 1.33 13.70 -13.06
C ALA A 114 2.78 14.06 -13.40
N SER A 115 3.09 15.37 -13.46
CA SER A 115 4.45 15.86 -13.72
C SER A 115 5.42 15.54 -12.59
N ASP A 116 4.98 15.62 -11.34
CA ASP A 116 5.79 15.27 -10.17
C ASP A 116 6.10 13.77 -10.16
N VAL A 117 5.11 12.92 -10.44
CA VAL A 117 5.33 11.47 -10.56
C VAL A 117 6.31 11.14 -11.69
N GLU A 118 6.16 11.76 -12.86
CA GLU A 118 7.10 11.62 -13.98
C GLU A 118 8.52 12.00 -13.57
N ARG A 119 8.70 13.15 -12.91
CA ARG A 119 10.00 13.62 -12.43
C ARG A 119 10.65 12.58 -11.52
N VAL A 120 9.90 12.06 -10.54
CA VAL A 120 10.42 11.09 -9.57
C VAL A 120 10.78 9.77 -10.25
N ILE A 121 9.90 9.22 -11.09
CA ILE A 121 10.17 7.95 -11.80
C ILE A 121 11.42 8.07 -12.67
N ARG A 122 11.57 9.18 -13.39
CA ARG A 122 12.72 9.41 -14.27
C ARG A 122 14.04 9.53 -13.49
N ALA A 123 14.01 10.18 -12.33
CA ALA A 123 15.18 10.37 -11.47
C ALA A 123 15.57 9.08 -10.73
N VAL A 124 14.61 8.45 -10.05
CA VAL A 124 14.83 7.30 -9.17
C VAL A 124 14.96 5.98 -9.94
N ARG A 125 14.29 5.86 -11.11
CA ARG A 125 14.23 4.66 -11.95
C ARG A 125 13.92 3.39 -11.13
N PRO A 126 12.78 3.37 -10.41
CA PRO A 126 12.45 2.27 -9.51
C PRO A 126 12.19 0.96 -10.26
N GLU A 127 12.56 -0.17 -9.65
CA GLU A 127 12.30 -1.50 -10.20
C GLU A 127 10.80 -1.85 -10.20
N ASN A 128 10.07 -1.33 -9.21
CA ASN A 128 8.65 -1.58 -9.01
C ASN A 128 7.94 -0.28 -8.67
N VAL A 129 6.76 -0.07 -9.26
CA VAL A 129 5.89 1.06 -8.95
C VAL A 129 4.53 0.53 -8.53
N VAL A 130 4.05 1.00 -7.38
CA VAL A 130 2.77 0.62 -6.80
C VAL A 130 1.92 1.87 -6.64
N VAL A 131 0.64 1.80 -6.99
CA VAL A 131 -0.29 2.91 -6.81
C VAL A 131 -1.38 2.53 -5.82
N GLU A 132 -1.50 3.33 -4.76
CA GLU A 132 -2.64 3.28 -3.86
C GLU A 132 -3.73 4.25 -4.34
N LEU A 133 -4.96 3.76 -4.43
CA LEU A 133 -6.12 4.59 -4.75
C LEU A 133 -7.02 4.71 -3.53
N CYS A 134 -7.47 5.94 -3.26
CA CYS A 134 -8.47 6.20 -2.25
C CYS A 134 -9.71 5.31 -2.49
N ARG A 135 -10.39 4.91 -1.41
CA ARG A 135 -11.52 3.97 -1.43
C ARG A 135 -12.61 4.29 -2.46
N SER A 136 -12.92 5.58 -2.68
CA SER A 136 -13.89 6.03 -3.69
C SER A 136 -13.42 5.83 -5.14
N ARG A 137 -12.11 5.79 -5.38
CA ARG A 137 -11.48 5.70 -6.71
C ARG A 137 -11.17 4.27 -7.15
N GLN A 138 -11.07 3.34 -6.20
CA GLN A 138 -10.96 1.90 -6.51
C GLN A 138 -12.13 1.40 -7.37
N VAL A 139 -13.31 2.03 -7.23
CA VAL A 139 -14.51 1.70 -8.02
C VAL A 139 -14.47 2.32 -9.43
N LEU A 140 -13.73 3.43 -9.61
CA LEU A 140 -13.61 4.17 -10.88
C LEU A 140 -12.44 3.73 -11.77
N LEU A 141 -11.58 2.81 -11.30
CA LEU A 141 -10.48 2.24 -12.10
C LEU A 141 -10.99 1.53 -13.36
N PHE A 142 -12.27 1.14 -13.40
CA PHE A 142 -12.95 0.60 -14.58
C PHE A 142 -13.60 1.66 -15.48
N SER A 143 -13.56 2.94 -15.09
CA SER A 143 -14.02 4.06 -15.92
C SER A 143 -12.88 4.56 -16.81
N LEU A 144 -13.15 4.61 -18.12
CA LEU A 144 -12.15 4.82 -19.19
C LEU A 144 -11.26 6.05 -19.03
N GLU A 145 -11.74 7.11 -18.37
CA GLU A 145 -10.98 8.35 -18.13
C GLU A 145 -9.81 8.17 -17.15
N PHE A 146 -9.99 7.36 -16.10
CA PHE A 146 -8.94 7.13 -15.10
C PHE A 146 -7.85 6.20 -15.63
N MET A 147 -8.24 5.19 -16.40
CA MET A 147 -7.33 4.31 -17.12
C MET A 147 -6.51 5.06 -18.17
N ARG A 148 -7.07 6.08 -18.85
CA ARG A 148 -6.30 6.88 -19.82
C ARG A 148 -5.16 7.64 -19.17
N ILE A 149 -5.41 8.34 -18.07
CA ILE A 149 -4.36 9.08 -17.35
C ILE A 149 -3.34 8.12 -16.77
N PHE A 150 -3.79 6.99 -16.20
CA PHE A 150 -2.89 5.99 -15.64
C PHE A 150 -2.02 5.34 -16.73
N VAL A 151 -2.58 5.01 -17.90
CA VAL A 151 -1.85 4.41 -19.03
C VAL A 151 -0.97 5.45 -19.74
N GLU A 152 -1.41 6.69 -19.96
CA GLU A 152 -0.56 7.73 -20.56
C GLU A 152 0.63 8.07 -19.65
N ILE A 153 0.44 8.08 -18.33
CA ILE A 153 1.53 8.21 -17.37
C ILE A 153 2.38 6.94 -17.40
N PHE A 154 1.85 5.74 -17.08
CA PHE A 154 2.67 4.53 -16.90
C PHE A 154 3.22 3.89 -18.18
N ALA A 155 2.49 3.90 -19.29
CA ALA A 155 2.94 3.30 -20.55
C ALA A 155 4.00 4.15 -21.26
N SER A 156 4.24 5.39 -20.82
CA SER A 156 5.36 6.21 -21.28
C SER A 156 6.67 5.89 -20.54
N PHE A 157 6.63 5.07 -19.48
CA PHE A 157 7.79 4.73 -18.63
C PHE A 157 8.23 3.25 -18.72
N LEU A 158 7.51 2.40 -19.47
CA LEU A 158 7.84 1.00 -19.79
C LEU A 158 8.29 0.89 -21.25
#